data_AF-A0A1V3N029-F1
#
_entry.id   AF-A0A1V3N029-F1
#
_cell.length_a   1.000
_cell.length_b   1.000
_cell.length_c   1.000
_cell.angle_alpha   90.00
_cell.angle_beta   90.00
_cell.angle_gamma   90.00
#
_symmetry.space_group_name_H-M   'P 1'
#
loop_
_entity.id
_entity.type
_entity.pdbx_description
1 polymer ?
#
loop_
_entity_poly.entity_id
_entity_poly.type
_entity_poly.pdbx_seq_one_letter_code
_entity_poly.pdbx_strand_id
1 'polypeptide(L)' 'MKTYTNAIQAEIVKQMLEENGIPTVVLNKQDSSYLFGKIELYVSENSVETAERLMEEAAGEN' A
#
# COMPACT_ATOMS: atom_id res chain seq x y z
N MET A 1 1.87 -8.85 -0.11
CA MET A 1 1.10 -8.07 -1.10
C MET A 1 -0.19 -7.59 -0.44
N LYS A 2 -0.51 -6.29 -0.52
CA LYS A 2 -1.76 -5.72 0.01
C LYS A 2 -2.63 -5.19 -1.13
N THR A 3 -3.94 -5.13 -0.93
CA THR A 3 -4.88 -4.61 -1.94
C THR A 3 -5.74 -3.48 -1.40
N TYR A 4 -5.99 -2.48 -2.24
CA TYR A 4 -6.84 -1.32 -1.96
C TYR A 4 -7.88 -1.13 -3.07
N THR A 5 -8.92 -0.37 -2.77
CA THR A 5 -9.92 0.10 -3.75
C THR A 5 -9.93 1.63 -3.87
N ASN A 6 -9.18 2.32 -3.01
CA ASN A 6 -9.04 3.77 -3.00
C ASN A 6 -7.58 4.14 -3.32
N ALA A 7 -7.38 4.92 -4.38
CA ALA A 7 -6.04 5.31 -4.84
C ALA A 7 -5.32 6.23 -3.85
N ILE A 8 -6.04 7.11 -3.16
CA ILE A 8 -5.45 8.00 -2.14
C ILE A 8 -4.94 7.16 -0.98
N GLN A 9 -5.72 6.18 -0.51
CA GLN A 9 -5.29 5.30 0.57
C GLN A 9 -4.05 4.49 0.17
N ALA A 10 -4.01 3.95 -1.04
CA ALA A 10 -2.84 3.21 -1.54
C ALA A 10 -1.58 4.09 -1.59
N GLU A 11 -1.71 5.34 -2.03
CA GLU A 11 -0.58 6.27 -2.11
C GLU A 11 -0.11 6.75 -0.74
N ILE A 12 -1.03 6.98 0.22
CA ILE A 12 -0.66 7.30 1.62
C ILE A 12 0.19 6.18 2.22
N VAL A 13 -0.24 4.93 2.06
CA VAL A 13 0.52 3.79 2.58
C VAL A 13 1.85 3.64 1.87
N LYS A 14 1.89 3.81 0.54
CA LYS A 14 3.15 3.79 -0.22
C LYS A 14 4.13 4.84 0.31
N GLN A 15 3.70 6.09 0.49
CA GLN A 15 4.57 7.15 1.00
C GLN A 15 5.07 6.84 2.40
N MET A 16 4.19 6.39 3.32
CA MET A 16 4.60 5.99 4.67
C MET A 16 5.68 4.90 4.64
N LEU A 17 5.53 3.88 3.79
CA LEU A 17 6.52 2.81 3.66
C LEU A 17 7.83 3.32 3.05
N GLU A 18 7.77 4.17 2.03
CA GLU A 18 8.95 4.77 1.39
C GLU A 18 9.72 5.69 2.37
N GLU A 19 9.03 6.47 3.19
CA GLU A 19 9.63 7.30 4.25
C GLU A 19 10.34 6.46 5.32
N ASN A 20 9.85 5.24 5.58
CA ASN A 20 10.50 4.27 6.46
C ASN A 20 11.57 3.41 5.74
N GLY A 21 11.98 3.81 4.53
CA GLY A 21 13.04 3.15 3.78
C GLY A 21 12.65 1.82 3.16
N ILE A 22 11.34 1.57 2.96
CA ILE A 22 10.81 0.39 2.30
C ILE A 22 10.35 0.77 0.88
N PRO A 23 11.14 0.43 -0.16
CA PRO A 23 10.73 0.67 -1.55
C PRO A 23 9.42 -0.06 -1.84
N THR A 24 8.44 0.69 -2.32
CA THR A 24 7.07 0.21 -2.48
C THR A 24 6.56 0.53 -3.88
N VAL A 25 5.90 -0.43 -4.52
CA VAL A 25 5.30 -0.25 -5.85
C VAL A 25 3.79 -0.41 -5.73
N VAL A 26 3.06 0.55 -6.29
CA VAL A 26 1.59 0.51 -6.42
C VAL A 26 1.21 0.27 -7.88
N LEU A 27 0.44 -0.80 -8.11
CA LEU A 27 -0.11 -1.14 -9.42
C LEU A 27 -1.63 -0.95 -9.38
N ASN A 28 -2.10 0.14 -10.00
CA ASN A 28 -3.53 0.39 -10.14
C ASN A 28 -4.11 -0.42 -11.31
N LYS A 29 -4.99 -1.38 -11.01
CA LYS A 29 -5.69 -2.23 -12.00
C LYS A 29 -7.18 -1.92 -12.04
N GLN A 30 -7.56 -0.69 -11.69
CA GLN A 30 -8.92 -0.21 -11.82
C GLN A 30 -9.23 0.17 -13.26
N ASP A 31 -10.49 -0.01 -13.65
CA ASP A 31 -11.02 0.59 -14.86
C ASP A 31 -10.97 2.12 -14.72
N SER A 32 -10.38 2.83 -15.68
CA SER A 32 -10.22 4.28 -15.57
C SER A 32 -11.53 5.07 -15.66
N SER A 33 -12.57 4.51 -16.28
CA SER A 33 -13.86 5.19 -16.48
C SER A 33 -14.78 5.04 -15.27
N TYR A 34 -14.74 3.89 -14.61
CA TYR A 34 -15.64 3.57 -13.51
C TYR A 34 -14.94 3.35 -12.17
N LEU A 35 -13.60 3.33 -12.15
CA LEU A 35 -12.73 3.16 -10.98
C LEU A 35 -13.05 1.92 -10.13
N PHE A 36 -13.72 0.91 -10.70
CA PHE A 36 -13.86 -0.39 -10.06
C PHE A 36 -12.63 -1.25 -10.36
N GLY A 37 -12.30 -2.15 -9.44
CA GLY A 37 -11.14 -3.01 -9.54
C GLY A 37 -10.29 -2.93 -8.28
N LYS A 38 -9.04 -3.38 -8.39
CA LYS A 38 -8.10 -3.43 -7.27
C LYS A 38 -6.86 -2.64 -7.59
N ILE A 39 -6.27 -2.10 -6.53
CA ILE A 39 -4.95 -1.50 -6.53
C ILE A 39 -4.07 -2.42 -5.69
N GLU A 40 -2.98 -2.89 -6.26
CA GLU A 40 -2.07 -3.84 -5.62
C GLU A 40 -0.82 -3.09 -5.12
N LEU A 41 -0.45 -3.29 -3.87
CA LEU A 41 0.75 -2.75 -3.25
C LEU A 41 1.75 -3.88 -3.03
N TYR A 42 2.95 -3.67 -3.56
CA TYR A 42 4.07 -4.60 -3.53
C TYR A 42 5.25 -4.00 -2.78
N VAL A 43 5.90 -4.85 -1.99
CA VAL A 43 7.17 -4.60 -1.32
C VAL A 43 8.09 -5.79 -1.61
N SER A 44 9.39 -5.63 -1.40
CA SER A 44 10.34 -6.75 -1.42
C SER A 44 9.93 -7.82 -0.41
N GLU A 45 10.14 -9.10 -0.74
CA GLU A 45 9.85 -10.23 0.16
C GLU A 45 10.54 -10.07 1.52
N ASN A 46 11.78 -9.56 1.51
CA ASN A 46 12.58 -9.31 2.71
C ASN A 46 12.04 -8.18 3.59
N SER A 47 11.07 -7.40 3.10
CA SER A 47 10.49 -6.26 3.81
C SER A 47 9.02 -6.48 4.18
N VAL A 48 8.44 -7.65 3.88
CA VAL A 48 7.02 -7.94 4.10
C VAL A 48 6.65 -7.79 5.58
N GLU A 49 7.38 -8.45 6.48
CA GLU A 49 7.08 -8.40 7.92
C GLU A 49 7.16 -6.97 8.48
N THR A 50 8.22 -6.23 8.14
CA THR A 50 8.37 -4.83 8.56
C THR A 50 7.27 -3.95 8.00
N ALA A 51 6.90 -4.13 6.73
CA ALA A 51 5.85 -3.34 6.09
C ALA A 51 4.47 -3.63 6.71
N GLU A 52 4.17 -4.90 7.02
CA GLU A 52 2.95 -5.31 7.70
C GLU A 52 2.84 -4.68 9.09
N ARG A 53 3.92 -4.75 9.88
CA ARG A 53 3.97 -4.10 11.20
C ARG A 53 3.73 -2.59 11.12
N LEU A 54 4.40 -1.89 10.21
CA LEU A 54 4.21 -0.43 10.05
C LEU A 54 2.78 -0.08 9.61
N MET A 55 2.18 -0.88 8.74
CA MET A 55 0.78 -0.69 8.33
C MET A 55 -0.21 -0.93 9.47
N GLU A 56 0.07 -1.89 10.35
CA GLU A 56 -0.74 -2.15 11.55
C GLU A 56 -0.60 -1.03 12.59
N GLU A 57 0.63 -0.57 12.84
CA GLU A 57 0.92 0.57 13.73
C GLU A 57 0.18 1.84 13.26
N ALA A 58 0.22 2.14 11.96
CA ALA A 58 -0.47 3.28 11.37
C ALA A 58 -2.01 3.16 11.40
N ALA A 59 -2.56 1.95 11.44
CA ALA A 59 -3.99 1.70 11.60
C ALA A 59 -4.43 1.64 13.07
N GLY A 60 -3.47 1.45 13.98
CA GLY A 60 -3.66 1.19 15.41
C GLY A 60 -3.63 2.42 16.30
N GLU A 61 -3.57 3.64 15.76
CA GLU A 61 -3.79 4.86 16.55
C GLU A 61 -5.26 4.92 17.04
N ASN A 62 -5.50 4.30 18.21
CA ASN A 62 -6.62 4.57 19.10
C ASN A 62 -6.10 5.19 20.39
#